data_AF-A0A819LS32-F1
#
_entry.id   AF-A0A819LS32-F1
#
_cell.length_a   1.000
_cell.length_b   1.000
_cell.length_c   1.000
_cell.angle_alpha   90.00
_cell.angle_beta   90.00
_cell.angle_gamma   90.00
#
_symmetry.space_group_name_H-M   'P 1'
#
loop_
_entity.id
_entity.type
_entity.pdbx_description
1 polymer ?
#
loop_
_entity_poly.entity_id
_entity_poly.type
_entity_poly.pdbx_seq_one_letter_code
_entity_poly.pdbx_strand_id
1 'polypeptide(L)'
;YMARLRADQEAKERGEWNEMPDKQRQELENTFQRTGRIARYMNIMGIKTLTIFDMITQEIKSIFCHPAICERLAAMLNYCLQHLVGPKRRNLKVRDLNEYLFDPPKLVAKVTDIYLNFSQYNQFCVAVSNDGM
;
A
#
# COMPACT_ATOMS: atom_id res chain seq x y z
N TYR A 1 -2.07 -7.71 -4.41
CA TYR A 1 -1.28 -8.09 -5.59
C TYR A 1 0.15 -8.46 -5.26
N MET A 2 0.94 -7.60 -4.58
CA MET A 2 2.33 -7.91 -4.18
C MET A 2 2.47 -9.24 -3.41
N ALA A 3 1.58 -9.52 -2.46
CA ALA A 3 1.58 -10.79 -1.71
C ALA A 3 1.38 -12.03 -2.60
N ARG A 4 0.53 -11.90 -3.63
CA ARG A 4 0.30 -12.97 -4.61
C ARG A 4 1.52 -13.16 -5.50
N LEU A 5 2.11 -12.07 -6.00
CA LEU A 5 3.36 -12.13 -6.78
C LEU A 5 4.48 -12.80 -6.00
N ARG A 6 4.60 -12.49 -4.71
CA ARG A 6 5.56 -13.14 -3.83
C ARG A 6 5.31 -14.65 -3.73
N ALA A 7 4.07 -15.07 -3.48
CA ALA A 7 3.72 -16.48 -3.40
C ALA A 7 3.99 -17.23 -4.72
N ASP A 8 3.63 -16.61 -5.85
CA ASP A 8 3.87 -17.17 -7.19
C ASP A 8 5.38 -17.26 -7.51
N GLN A 9 6.17 -16.26 -7.12
CA GLN A 9 7.64 -16.27 -7.23
C GLN A 9 8.25 -17.41 -6.40
N GLU A 10 7.84 -17.54 -5.13
CA GLU A 10 8.33 -18.59 -4.24
C GLU A 10 7.97 -19.99 -4.75
N ALA A 11 6.76 -20.19 -5.30
CA ALA A 11 6.35 -21.44 -5.94
C ALA A 11 7.18 -21.79 -7.18
N LYS A 12 7.46 -20.77 -8.03
CA LYS A 12 8.31 -20.92 -9.21
C LYS A 12 9.75 -21.28 -8.85
N GLU A 13 10.30 -20.67 -7.79
CA GLU A 13 11.66 -20.94 -7.29
C GLU A 13 11.78 -22.33 -6.66
N ARG A 14 10.72 -22.85 -6.02
CA ARG A 14 10.67 -24.24 -5.54
C ARG A 14 10.55 -25.28 -6.66
N GLY A 15 10.40 -24.85 -7.90
CA GLY A 15 10.28 -25.73 -9.05
C GLY A 15 8.88 -26.33 -9.24
N GLU A 16 7.89 -25.93 -8.44
CA GLU A 16 6.51 -26.46 -8.51
C GLU A 16 5.90 -26.31 -9.90
N TRP A 17 6.26 -25.24 -10.62
CA TRP A 17 5.76 -24.97 -11.97
C TRP A 17 6.36 -25.88 -13.03
N ASN A 18 7.54 -26.47 -12.78
CA ASN A 18 8.20 -27.36 -13.71
C ASN A 18 7.57 -28.76 -13.69
N GLU A 19 6.91 -29.14 -12.59
CA GLU A 19 6.20 -30.41 -12.44
C GLU A 19 4.80 -30.38 -13.09
N MET A 20 4.32 -29.21 -13.52
CA MET A 20 2.99 -29.04 -14.09
C MET A 20 2.96 -29.27 -15.61
N PRO A 21 1.81 -29.72 -16.16
CA PRO A 21 1.60 -29.78 -17.61
C PRO A 21 1.79 -28.42 -18.30
N ASP A 22 2.30 -28.43 -19.53
CA ASP A 22 2.67 -27.21 -20.27
C ASP A 22 1.56 -26.17 -20.35
N LYS A 23 0.31 -26.61 -20.58
CA LYS A 23 -0.85 -25.72 -20.64
C LYS A 23 -1.10 -24.99 -19.32
N GLN A 24 -1.03 -25.72 -18.20
CA GLN A 24 -1.25 -25.16 -16.87
C GLN A 24 -0.12 -24.18 -16.50
N ARG A 25 1.13 -24.53 -16.82
CA ARG A 25 2.28 -23.65 -16.63
C ARG A 25 2.14 -22.34 -17.42
N GLN A 26 1.67 -22.43 -18.67
CA GLN A 26 1.45 -21.25 -19.51
C GLN A 26 0.35 -20.34 -18.96
N GLU A 27 -0.75 -20.91 -18.44
CA GLU A 27 -1.83 -20.15 -17.80
C GLU A 27 -1.36 -19.42 -16.53
N LEU A 28 -0.53 -20.09 -15.71
CA LEU A 28 0.07 -19.49 -14.52
C LEU A 28 1.02 -18.34 -14.86
N GLU A 29 1.89 -18.51 -15.85
CA GLU A 29 2.80 -17.44 -16.30
C GLU A 29 2.01 -16.23 -16.81
N ASN A 30 0.96 -16.44 -17.62
CA ASN A 30 0.09 -15.36 -18.09
C ASN A 30 -0.57 -14.62 -16.92
N THR A 31 -1.04 -15.36 -15.91
CA THR A 31 -1.66 -14.80 -14.72
C THR A 31 -0.66 -14.02 -13.86
N PHE A 32 0.57 -14.53 -13.73
CA PHE A 32 1.65 -13.87 -13.01
C PHE A 32 2.03 -12.54 -13.67
N GLN A 33 2.25 -12.55 -14.99
CA GLN A 33 2.53 -11.33 -15.77
C GLN A 33 1.40 -10.30 -15.64
N ARG A 34 0.14 -10.74 -15.74
CA ARG A 34 -1.03 -9.86 -15.54
C ARG A 34 -1.04 -9.27 -14.13
N THR A 35 -0.83 -10.09 -13.11
CA THR A 35 -0.78 -9.66 -11.70
C THR A 35 0.34 -8.64 -11.49
N GLY A 36 1.49 -8.83 -12.15
CA GLY A 36 2.64 -7.93 -12.11
C GLY A 36 2.30 -6.53 -12.66
N ARG A 37 1.64 -6.48 -13.82
CA ARG A 37 1.17 -5.22 -14.42
C ARG A 37 0.18 -4.49 -13.51
N ILE A 38 -0.77 -5.22 -12.91
CA ILE A 38 -1.75 -4.64 -11.98
C ILE A 38 -1.08 -4.12 -10.71
N ALA A 39 -0.15 -4.89 -10.13
CA ALA A 39 0.63 -4.45 -8.98
C ALA A 39 1.37 -3.13 -9.25
N ARG A 40 2.11 -3.07 -10.36
CA ARG A 40 2.83 -1.86 -10.77
C ARG A 40 1.90 -0.66 -10.92
N TYR A 41 0.78 -0.83 -11.61
CA TYR A 41 -0.20 0.24 -11.78
C TYR A 41 -0.76 0.73 -10.44
N MET A 42 -1.13 -0.19 -9.54
CA MET A 42 -1.66 0.16 -8.22
C MET A 42 -0.63 0.88 -7.35
N ASN A 43 0.66 0.53 -7.45
CA ASN A 43 1.72 1.22 -6.71
C ASN A 43 1.91 2.67 -7.22
N ILE A 44 1.92 2.87 -8.55
CA ILE A 44 1.97 4.22 -9.14
C ILE A 44 0.76 5.05 -8.70
N MET A 45 -0.43 4.46 -8.76
CA MET A 45 -1.66 5.16 -8.35
C MET A 45 -1.60 5.52 -6.87
N GLY A 46 -1.21 4.58 -6.00
CA GLY A 46 -1.12 4.80 -4.56
C GLY A 46 -0.22 5.98 -4.19
N ILE A 47 0.98 6.08 -4.78
CA ILE A 47 1.87 7.22 -4.50
C ILE A 47 1.30 8.54 -5.03
N LYS A 48 0.67 8.55 -6.20
CA LYS A 48 0.03 9.76 -6.75
C LYS A 48 -1.15 10.22 -5.89
N THR A 49 -1.98 9.28 -5.46
CA THR A 49 -3.12 9.55 -4.57
C THR A 49 -2.65 10.16 -3.27
N LEU A 50 -1.66 9.57 -2.59
CA LEU A 50 -1.09 10.15 -1.36
C LEU A 50 -0.46 11.53 -1.59
N THR A 51 0.18 11.73 -2.74
CA THR A 51 0.75 13.05 -3.10
C THR A 51 -0.34 14.12 -3.24
N ILE A 52 -1.46 13.78 -3.89
CA ILE A 52 -2.60 14.69 -4.04
C ILE A 52 -3.26 14.94 -2.67
N PHE A 53 -3.43 13.90 -1.86
CA PHE A 53 -3.96 14.04 -0.50
C PHE A 53 -3.09 14.96 0.35
N ASP A 54 -1.77 14.79 0.32
CA ASP A 54 -0.83 15.68 1.01
C ASP A 54 -1.04 17.14 0.58
N MET A 55 -1.06 17.43 -0.73
CA MET A 55 -1.32 18.79 -1.25
C MET A 55 -2.67 19.35 -0.77
N ILE A 56 -3.76 18.58 -0.91
CA ILE A 56 -5.10 19.04 -0.52
C ILE A 56 -5.17 19.28 0.98
N THR A 57 -4.56 18.39 1.77
CA THR A 57 -4.57 18.48 3.24
C THR A 57 -3.68 19.61 3.75
N GLN A 58 -2.74 20.14 2.98
CA GLN A 58 -2.00 21.36 3.32
C GLN A 58 -2.88 22.60 3.16
N GLU A 59 -3.66 22.68 2.08
CA GLU A 59 -4.46 23.87 1.74
C GLU A 59 -5.81 23.92 2.45
N ILE A 60 -6.52 22.79 2.56
CA ILE A 60 -7.91 22.75 3.02
C ILE A 60 -8.00 21.97 4.33
N LYS A 61 -7.80 22.63 5.47
CA LYS A 61 -7.82 21.97 6.78
C LYS A 61 -9.24 21.72 7.31
N SER A 62 -10.16 22.67 7.11
CA SER A 62 -11.47 22.69 7.77
C SER A 62 -12.34 21.46 7.48
N ILE A 63 -12.30 20.95 6.24
CA ILE A 63 -13.09 19.78 5.82
C ILE A 63 -12.62 18.51 6.54
N PHE A 64 -11.31 18.32 6.71
CA PHE A 64 -10.76 17.14 7.38
C PHE A 64 -10.88 17.20 8.92
N CYS A 65 -11.20 18.37 9.48
CA CYS A 65 -11.58 18.51 10.88
C CYS A 65 -13.05 18.12 11.16
N HIS A 66 -13.87 17.88 10.13
CA HIS A 66 -15.23 17.39 10.35
C HIS A 66 -15.18 15.96 10.95
N PRO A 67 -15.90 15.66 12.06
CA PRO A 67 -15.73 14.40 12.80
C PRO A 67 -15.69 13.13 11.94
N ALA A 68 -16.69 12.95 11.07
CA ALA A 68 -16.78 11.77 10.21
C ALA A 68 -15.62 11.66 9.19
N ILE A 69 -15.07 12.78 8.73
CA ILE A 69 -13.94 12.78 7.78
C ILE A 69 -12.63 12.57 8.52
N CYS A 70 -12.50 13.20 9.68
CA CYS A 70 -11.34 13.10 10.56
C CYS A 70 -11.07 11.65 10.97
N GLU A 71 -12.12 10.94 11.42
CA GLU A 71 -12.05 9.51 11.78
C GLU A 71 -11.64 8.64 10.59
N ARG A 72 -12.26 8.85 9.42
CA ARG A 72 -11.93 8.08 8.21
C ARG A 72 -10.51 8.32 7.73
N LEU A 73 -10.03 9.57 7.82
CA LEU A 73 -8.67 9.93 7.45
C LEU A 73 -7.67 9.25 8.39
N ALA A 74 -7.89 9.34 9.71
CA ALA A 74 -7.06 8.70 10.71
C ALA A 74 -6.96 7.18 10.49
N ALA A 75 -8.11 6.51 10.33
CA ALA A 75 -8.18 5.07 10.07
C ALA A 75 -7.45 4.67 8.77
N MET A 76 -7.63 5.45 7.69
CA MET A 76 -6.95 5.19 6.42
C MET A 76 -5.43 5.34 6.56
N LEU A 77 -4.95 6.39 7.22
CA LEU A 77 -3.51 6.62 7.41
C LEU A 77 -2.89 5.54 8.30
N ASN A 78 -3.56 5.17 9.39
CA ASN A 78 -3.10 4.12 10.31
C ASN A 78 -3.02 2.79 9.56
N TYR A 79 -4.01 2.50 8.70
CA TYR A 79 -4.04 1.29 7.89
C TYR A 79 -2.85 1.25 6.93
N CYS A 80 -2.56 2.37 6.27
CA CYS A 80 -1.38 2.49 5.41
C CYS A 80 -0.09 2.23 6.17
N LEU A 81 0.11 2.88 7.33
CA LEU A 81 1.28 2.66 8.18
C LEU A 81 1.40 1.19 8.61
N GLN A 82 0.33 0.59 9.13
CA GLN A 82 0.33 -0.81 9.57
C GLN A 82 0.76 -1.76 8.45
N HIS A 83 0.37 -1.52 7.20
CA HIS A 83 0.75 -2.35 6.06
C HIS A 83 2.18 -2.08 5.58
N LEU A 84 2.67 -0.85 5.68
CA LEU A 84 4.00 -0.46 5.18
C LEU A 84 5.12 -0.77 6.19
N VAL A 85 4.88 -0.58 7.49
CA VAL A 85 5.91 -0.75 8.53
C VAL A 85 5.63 -1.91 9.50
N GLY A 86 4.40 -2.40 9.56
CA GLY A 86 4.01 -3.47 10.48
C GLY A 86 4.35 -4.89 10.00
N PRO A 87 3.84 -5.94 10.69
CA PRO A 87 4.14 -7.34 10.37
C PRO A 87 3.78 -7.73 8.93
N LYS A 88 2.71 -7.11 8.39
CA LYS A 88 2.22 -7.33 7.03
C LYS A 88 3.19 -6.82 5.94
N ARG A 89 4.18 -5.98 6.27
CA ARG A 89 5.19 -5.50 5.31
C ARG A 89 5.93 -6.63 4.60
N ARG A 90 6.09 -7.78 5.28
CA ARG A 90 6.73 -8.97 4.70
C ARG A 90 6.00 -9.42 3.43
N ASN A 91 4.67 -9.27 3.38
CA ASN A 91 3.87 -9.67 2.23
C ASN A 91 4.06 -8.73 1.02
N LEU A 92 4.74 -7.60 1.19
CA LEU A 92 5.03 -6.64 0.14
C LEU A 92 6.44 -6.84 -0.46
N LYS A 93 7.25 -7.72 0.13
CA LYS A 93 8.62 -7.98 -0.30
C LYS A 93 8.64 -9.03 -1.43
N VAL A 94 8.58 -8.55 -2.67
CA VAL A 94 8.88 -9.33 -3.88
C VAL A 94 10.36 -9.18 -4.24
N ARG A 95 10.87 -10.04 -5.14
CA ARG A 95 12.30 -10.12 -5.47
C ARG A 95 12.88 -8.81 -6.00
N ASP A 96 12.18 -8.16 -6.93
CA ASP A 96 12.52 -6.83 -7.43
C ASP A 96 11.35 -5.87 -7.18
N LEU A 97 11.50 -4.99 -6.18
CA LEU A 97 10.50 -3.97 -5.87
C LEU A 97 10.43 -2.88 -6.96
N ASN A 98 11.54 -2.62 -7.66
CA ASN A 98 11.62 -1.60 -8.70
C ASN A 98 10.85 -2.01 -9.96
N GLU A 99 10.82 -3.31 -10.27
CA GLU A 99 9.96 -3.87 -11.33
C GLU A 99 8.50 -3.43 -11.17
N TYR A 100 8.03 -3.35 -9.92
CA TYR A 100 6.66 -2.95 -9.60
C TYR A 100 6.53 -1.51 -9.12
N LEU A 101 7.59 -0.71 -9.23
CA LEU A 101 7.64 0.69 -8.77
C LEU A 101 7.11 0.87 -7.34
N PHE A 102 7.44 -0.09 -6.47
CA PHE A 102 7.03 -0.06 -5.08
C PHE A 102 8.13 0.54 -4.22
N ASP A 103 7.91 1.76 -3.74
CA ASP A 103 8.83 2.50 -2.88
C ASP A 103 8.19 2.71 -1.48
N PRO A 104 8.30 1.71 -0.58
CA PRO A 104 7.72 1.80 0.76
C PRO A 104 8.23 2.99 1.59
N PRO A 105 9.54 3.32 1.62
CA PRO A 105 10.02 4.52 2.33
C PRO A 105 9.32 5.80 1.87
N LYS A 106 9.17 6.00 0.55
CA LYS A 106 8.49 7.18 0.01
C LYS A 106 7.00 7.22 0.36
N LEU A 107 6.33 6.06 0.35
CA LEU A 107 4.93 5.97 0.77
C LEU A 107 4.78 6.31 2.26
N VAL A 108 5.66 5.78 3.13
CA VAL A 108 5.65 6.10 4.56
C VAL A 108 5.87 7.59 4.78
N ALA A 109 6.86 8.19 4.11
CA ALA A 109 7.10 9.63 4.20
C ALA A 109 5.84 10.43 3.85
N LYS A 110 5.16 10.10 2.75
CA LYS A 110 3.90 10.78 2.38
C LYS A 110 2.76 10.58 3.36
N VAL A 111 2.64 9.39 3.93
CA VAL A 111 1.64 9.15 4.98
C VAL A 111 1.97 10.00 6.22
N THR A 112 3.24 10.05 6.64
CA THR A 112 3.70 10.86 7.77
C THR A 112 3.52 12.36 7.54
N ASP A 113 3.79 12.87 6.34
CA ASP A 113 3.53 14.28 5.97
C ASP A 113 2.05 14.65 6.23
N ILE A 114 1.12 13.76 5.85
CA ILE A 114 -0.32 13.97 6.08
C ILE A 114 -0.68 13.96 7.57
N TYR A 115 -0.04 13.12 8.41
CA TYR A 115 -0.23 13.22 9.86
C TYR A 115 0.22 14.57 10.40
N LEU A 116 1.39 15.04 9.97
CA LEU A 116 1.96 16.30 10.44
C LEU A 116 1.07 17.49 10.07
N ASN A 117 0.43 17.44 8.89
CA ASN A 117 -0.56 18.41 8.44
C ASN A 117 -1.72 18.62 9.43
N PHE A 118 -2.04 17.63 10.28
CA PHE A 118 -3.14 17.71 11.25
C PHE A 118 -2.71 17.53 12.72
N SER A 119 -1.42 17.38 12.99
CA SER A 119 -0.88 17.09 14.33
C SER A 119 -1.27 18.10 15.43
N GLN A 120 -1.55 19.35 15.06
CA GLN A 120 -1.99 20.39 15.98
C GLN A 120 -3.49 20.32 16.34
N TYR A 121 -4.29 19.54 15.63
CA TYR A 121 -5.73 19.43 15.88
C TYR A 121 -6.03 18.26 16.82
N ASN A 122 -6.40 18.58 18.06
CA ASN A 122 -6.66 17.57 19.09
C ASN A 122 -7.67 16.50 18.64
N GLN A 123 -8.71 16.89 17.89
CA GLN A 123 -9.70 15.96 17.36
C GLN A 123 -9.08 14.88 16.46
N PHE A 124 -8.09 15.24 15.64
CA PHE A 124 -7.36 14.28 14.82
C PHE A 124 -6.48 13.37 15.65
N CYS A 125 -5.76 13.91 16.65
CA CYS A 125 -4.96 13.09 17.58
C CYS A 125 -5.81 12.06 18.32
N VAL A 126 -7.01 12.46 18.77
CA VAL A 126 -8.00 11.56 19.39
C VAL A 126 -8.47 10.50 18.39
N ALA A 127 -8.82 10.89 17.16
CA ALA A 127 -9.25 9.95 16.13
C ALA A 127 -8.17 8.91 15.80
N VAL A 128 -6.90 9.34 15.67
CA VAL A 128 -5.75 8.46 15.44
C VAL A 128 -5.55 7.48 16.60
N SER A 129 -5.75 7.92 17.84
CA SER A 129 -5.56 7.09 19.04
C SER A 129 -6.72 6.12 19.27
N ASN A 130 -7.94 6.52 18.90
CA ASN A 130 -9.15 5.70 19.07
C ASN A 130 -9.34 4.67 17.97
N ASP A 131 -8.61 4.79 16.87
CA ASP A 131 -8.59 3.81 15.79
C ASP A 131 -7.84 2.55 16.27
N GLY A 132 -8.59 1.70 17.00
CA GLY A 132 -8.11 0.50 17.71
C GLY A 132 -7.77 -0.68 16.80
N MET A 133 -6.98 -0.44 15.76
CA MET A 133 -6.47 -1.48 14.85
C MET A 133 -5.54 -2.50 15.51
#